data_AF-A0A348SC79-F1
#
_entry.id   AF-A0A348SC79-F1
#
_cell.length_a   1.000
_cell.length_b   1.000
_cell.length_c   1.000
_cell.angle_alpha   90.00
_cell.angle_beta   90.00
_cell.angle_gamma   90.00
#
_symmetry.space_group_name_H-M   'P 1'
#
loop_
_entity.id
_entity.type
_entity.pdbx_description
1 polymer ?
#
loop_
_entity_poly.entity_id
_entity_poly.type
_entity_poly.pdbx_seq_one_letter_code
_entity_poly.pdbx_strand_id
1 'polypeptide(L)'
;MKQAHLFWLGVTAALYTVAVAVSNLLIPIFIDLGPLGMLSAGTLTFGITFTLRDIAHQSSARAGLGRTPIFLMIGLAAVVNVAVAAALETPGRFLIASFGAILLSETVDTEIYHRMRSRSWLMRVFSSNAISVPLDSIAFTVVAFAGEPGYDALVMAQIVQADLLFKFGIGALVALGKNWWDRA
;
A
#
# COMPACT_ATOMS: atom_id res chain seq x y z
N MET A 1 -0.60 28.57 -3.39
CA MET A 1 0.10 27.32 -3.76
C MET A 1 0.21 26.33 -2.61
N LYS A 2 0.76 26.71 -1.44
CA LYS A 2 0.91 25.79 -0.28
C LYS A 2 -0.42 25.19 0.24
N GLN A 3 -1.49 25.99 0.31
CA GLN A 3 -2.82 25.51 0.70
C GLN A 3 -3.38 24.42 -0.23
N ALA A 4 -3.15 24.52 -1.55
CA ALA A 4 -3.59 23.51 -2.49
C ALA A 4 -2.87 22.17 -2.27
N HIS A 5 -1.56 22.19 -2.00
CA HIS A 5 -0.81 20.96 -1.70
C HIS A 5 -1.22 20.32 -0.38
N LEU A 6 -1.56 21.11 0.63
CA LEU A 6 -2.12 20.62 1.89
C LEU A 6 -3.49 19.97 1.70
N PHE A 7 -4.35 20.59 0.89
CA PHE A 7 -5.65 20.01 0.52
C PHE A 7 -5.48 18.64 -0.15
N TRP A 8 -4.62 18.55 -1.17
CA TRP A 8 -4.36 17.29 -1.86
C TRP A 8 -3.74 16.22 -0.94
N LEU A 9 -2.91 16.63 0.02
CA LEU A 9 -2.39 15.71 1.02
C LEU A 9 -3.51 15.16 1.92
N GLY A 10 -4.44 16.01 2.35
CA GLY A 10 -5.63 15.57 3.11
C GLY A 10 -6.52 14.61 2.32
N VAL A 11 -6.80 14.93 1.05
CA VAL A 11 -7.56 14.04 0.15
C VAL A 11 -6.86 12.69 -0.01
N THR A 12 -5.55 12.70 -0.25
CA THR A 12 -4.75 11.47 -0.38
C THR A 12 -4.79 10.64 0.90
N ALA A 13 -4.69 11.30 2.07
CA ALA A 13 -4.76 10.62 3.37
C ALA A 13 -6.12 9.98 3.64
N ALA A 14 -7.22 10.65 3.26
CA ALA A 14 -8.55 10.10 3.37
C ALA A 14 -8.73 8.88 2.45
N LEU A 15 -8.34 9.00 1.18
CA LEU A 15 -8.39 7.90 0.21
C LEU A 15 -7.53 6.71 0.65
N TYR A 16 -6.33 6.98 1.17
CA TYR A 16 -5.43 5.96 1.70
C TYR A 16 -6.07 5.23 2.89
N THR A 17 -6.65 5.98 3.84
CA THR A 17 -7.31 5.41 5.02
C THR A 17 -8.47 4.48 4.63
N VAL A 18 -9.31 4.92 3.69
CA VAL A 18 -10.43 4.12 3.16
C VAL A 18 -9.91 2.90 2.42
N ALA A 19 -8.90 3.06 1.56
CA ALA A 19 -8.32 1.94 0.82
C ALA A 19 -7.75 0.88 1.76
N VAL A 20 -7.02 1.27 2.82
CA VAL A 20 -6.51 0.32 3.83
C VAL A 20 -7.65 -0.36 4.59
N ALA A 21 -8.70 0.37 4.96
CA ALA A 21 -9.88 -0.21 5.61
C ALA A 21 -10.58 -1.25 4.75
N VAL A 22 -10.86 -0.92 3.49
CA VAL A 22 -11.45 -1.86 2.54
C VAL A 22 -10.54 -3.06 2.33
N SER A 23 -9.22 -2.83 2.21
CA SER A 23 -8.25 -3.92 2.04
C SER A 23 -8.31 -4.89 3.22
N ASN A 24 -8.29 -4.37 4.45
CA ASN A 24 -8.29 -5.20 5.65
C ASN A 24 -9.57 -6.05 5.80
N LEU A 25 -10.72 -5.53 5.37
CA LEU A 25 -11.98 -6.27 5.36
C LEU A 25 -12.03 -7.37 4.30
N LEU A 26 -11.29 -7.19 3.20
CA LEU A 26 -11.27 -8.11 2.07
C LEU A 26 -10.15 -9.16 2.15
N ILE A 27 -9.21 -9.05 3.10
CA ILE A 27 -8.12 -10.03 3.31
C ILE A 27 -8.59 -11.49 3.29
N PRO A 28 -9.64 -11.89 4.05
CA PRO A 28 -10.01 -13.31 4.17
C PRO A 28 -10.65 -13.88 2.90
N ILE A 29 -10.96 -13.06 1.91
CA ILE A 29 -11.59 -13.50 0.66
C ILE A 29 -10.49 -13.83 -0.34
N PHE A 30 -10.33 -15.12 -0.63
CA PHE A 30 -9.36 -15.60 -1.61
C PHE A 30 -10.00 -15.97 -2.93
N ILE A 31 -9.31 -15.65 -4.02
CA ILE A 31 -9.68 -15.96 -5.39
C ILE A 31 -8.57 -16.84 -5.95
N ASP A 32 -8.91 -18.08 -6.32
CA ASP A 32 -8.00 -18.98 -7.01
C ASP A 32 -7.86 -18.57 -8.48
N LEU A 33 -6.66 -18.18 -8.89
CA LEU A 33 -6.33 -17.80 -10.25
C LEU A 33 -5.57 -18.89 -11.00
N GLY A 34 -5.54 -20.12 -10.46
CA GLY A 34 -4.82 -21.25 -11.01
C GLY A 34 -3.30 -20.97 -11.08
N PRO A 35 -2.67 -20.96 -12.28
CA PRO A 35 -1.23 -20.76 -12.41
C PRO A 35 -0.69 -19.43 -11.87
N LEU A 36 -1.56 -18.44 -11.69
CA LEU A 36 -1.18 -17.10 -11.21
C LEU A 36 -1.15 -17.00 -9.68
N GLY A 37 -1.55 -18.06 -8.96
CA GLY A 37 -1.54 -18.13 -7.50
C GLY A 37 -2.90 -17.82 -6.87
N MET A 38 -2.89 -17.60 -5.55
CA MET A 38 -4.10 -17.31 -4.76
C MET A 38 -4.15 -15.84 -4.40
N LEU A 39 -5.10 -15.11 -4.98
CA LEU A 39 -5.21 -13.67 -4.76
C LEU A 39 -6.10 -13.38 -3.56
N SER A 40 -5.60 -12.62 -2.59
CA SER A 40 -6.47 -12.00 -1.59
C SER A 40 -7.23 -10.83 -2.23
N ALA A 41 -8.54 -10.74 -2.05
CA ALA A 41 -9.33 -9.64 -2.59
C ALA A 41 -8.88 -8.27 -2.05
N GLY A 42 -8.32 -8.23 -0.82
CA GLY A 42 -7.74 -7.02 -0.24
C GLY A 42 -6.53 -6.47 -1.00
N THR A 43 -5.83 -7.31 -1.75
CA THR A 43 -4.68 -6.92 -2.59
C THR A 43 -5.09 -5.94 -3.68
N LEU A 44 -6.32 -6.04 -4.20
CA LEU A 44 -6.82 -5.13 -5.23
C LEU A 44 -6.84 -3.68 -4.74
N THR A 45 -7.20 -3.46 -3.49
CA THR A 45 -7.17 -2.13 -2.88
C THR A 45 -5.81 -1.77 -2.31
N PHE A 46 -5.04 -2.73 -1.78
CA PHE A 46 -3.66 -2.47 -1.35
C PHE A 46 -2.75 -2.01 -2.48
N GLY A 47 -2.92 -2.51 -3.71
CA GLY A 47 -2.14 -2.05 -4.86
C GLY A 47 -2.25 -0.54 -5.08
N ILE A 48 -3.42 0.05 -4.83
CA ILE A 48 -3.66 1.49 -4.94
C ILE A 48 -2.91 2.26 -3.84
N THR A 49 -2.76 1.67 -2.64
CA THR A 49 -2.16 2.36 -1.48
C THR A 49 -0.70 2.75 -1.70
N PHE A 50 0.07 1.96 -2.47
CA PHE A 50 1.45 2.31 -2.85
C PHE A 50 1.49 3.62 -3.64
N THR A 51 0.67 3.72 -4.69
CA THR A 51 0.63 4.94 -5.50
C THR A 51 0.05 6.13 -4.73
N LEU A 52 -0.91 5.91 -3.82
CA LEU A 52 -1.38 6.98 -2.93
C LEU A 52 -0.26 7.49 -2.03
N ARG A 53 0.62 6.62 -1.52
CA ARG A 53 1.82 7.04 -0.78
C ARG A 53 2.78 7.83 -1.64
N ASP A 54 3.03 7.40 -2.88
CA ASP A 54 3.86 8.16 -3.83
C ASP A 54 3.29 9.58 -4.08
N ILE A 55 1.96 9.71 -4.19
CA ILE A 55 1.26 10.99 -4.35
C ILE A 55 1.37 11.83 -3.08
N ALA A 56 1.23 11.21 -1.90
CA ALA A 56 1.39 11.88 -0.62
C ALA A 56 2.81 12.42 -0.45
N HIS A 57 3.84 11.63 -0.79
CA HIS A 57 5.24 12.05 -0.80
C HIS A 57 5.48 13.21 -1.77
N GLN A 58 4.92 13.15 -2.98
CA GLN A 58 5.03 14.25 -3.95
C GLN A 58 4.38 15.54 -3.42
N SER A 59 3.17 15.43 -2.86
CA SER A 59 2.41 16.56 -2.34
C SER A 59 3.09 17.17 -1.11
N SER A 60 3.61 16.32 -0.22
CA SER A 60 4.39 16.72 0.96
C SER A 60 5.69 17.42 0.57
N ALA A 61 6.42 16.88 -0.42
CA ALA A 61 7.64 17.49 -0.93
C ALA A 61 7.38 18.88 -1.53
N ARG A 62 6.30 19.05 -2.31
CA ARG A 62 5.88 20.35 -2.86
C ARG A 62 5.42 21.33 -1.78
N ALA A 63 4.86 20.85 -0.68
CA ALA A 63 4.47 21.66 0.47
C ALA A 63 5.65 22.04 1.40
N GLY A 64 6.82 21.44 1.21
CA GLY A 64 8.02 21.65 2.03
C GLY A 64 7.95 20.97 3.41
N LEU A 65 7.17 19.89 3.55
CA LEU A 65 6.91 19.23 4.84
C LEU A 65 7.78 17.98 5.09
N GLY A 66 8.51 17.50 4.08
CA GLY A 66 9.36 16.31 4.20
C GLY A 66 8.56 15.02 4.30
N ARG A 67 8.97 14.12 5.21
CA ARG A 67 8.38 12.77 5.36
C ARG A 67 7.31 12.66 6.46
N THR A 68 7.27 13.61 7.39
CA THR A 68 6.37 13.58 8.57
C THR A 68 4.90 13.37 8.22
N PRO A 69 4.33 14.03 7.19
CA PRO A 69 2.90 13.85 6.88
C PRO A 69 2.53 12.43 6.45
N ILE A 70 3.48 11.65 5.93
CA ILE A 70 3.23 10.29 5.46
C ILE A 70 3.09 9.35 6.65
N PHE A 71 3.96 9.48 7.65
CA PHE A 71 3.81 8.74 8.91
C PHE A 71 2.53 9.14 9.68
N LEU A 72 2.14 10.42 9.63
CA LEU A 72 0.86 10.87 10.22
C LEU A 72 -0.33 10.27 9.48
N MET A 73 -0.28 10.19 8.15
CA MET A 73 -1.31 9.54 7.33
C MET A 73 -1.43 8.04 7.69
N ILE A 74 -0.31 7.32 7.82
CA ILE A 74 -0.31 5.92 8.22
C ILE A 74 -0.86 5.75 9.65
N GLY A 75 -0.45 6.62 10.59
CA GLY A 75 -0.96 6.62 11.95
C GLY A 75 -2.46 6.89 12.03
N LEU A 76 -2.97 7.85 11.25
CA LEU A 76 -4.41 8.11 11.13
C LEU A 76 -5.13 6.88 10.56
N ALA A 77 -4.60 6.29 9.49
CA ALA A 77 -5.18 5.09 8.91
C ALA A 77 -5.22 3.94 9.93
N ALA A 78 -4.18 3.77 10.75
CA ALA A 78 -4.14 2.78 11.82
C ALA A 78 -5.24 2.97 12.85
N VAL A 79 -5.39 4.19 13.37
CA VAL A 79 -6.44 4.50 14.36
C VAL A 79 -7.84 4.23 13.80
N VAL A 80 -8.10 4.69 12.58
CA VAL A 80 -9.41 4.47 11.93
C VAL A 80 -9.65 2.98 11.67
N ASN A 81 -8.64 2.25 11.21
CA ASN A 81 -8.76 0.83 10.93
C ASN A 81 -8.96 -0.01 12.19
N VAL A 82 -8.36 0.37 13.33
CA VAL A 82 -8.65 -0.26 14.62
C VAL A 82 -10.12 -0.08 15.01
N ALA A 83 -10.67 1.13 14.84
CA ALA A 83 -12.08 1.39 15.11
C ALA A 83 -13.01 0.59 14.18
N VAL A 84 -12.70 0.54 12.88
CA VAL A 84 -13.45 -0.25 11.89
C VAL A 84 -13.38 -1.74 12.21
N ALA A 85 -12.19 -2.26 12.54
CA ALA A 85 -11.99 -3.65 12.90
C ALA A 85 -12.73 -4.04 14.17
N ALA A 86 -12.77 -3.15 15.17
CA ALA A 86 -13.56 -3.36 16.37
C ALA A 86 -15.06 -3.37 16.08
N ALA A 87 -15.54 -2.53 15.16
CA ALA A 87 -16.95 -2.45 14.80
C ALA A 87 -17.42 -3.62 13.91
N LEU A 88 -16.54 -4.18 13.09
CA LEU A 88 -16.82 -5.25 12.13
C LEU A 88 -16.19 -6.59 12.51
N GLU A 89 -15.74 -6.73 13.75
CA GLU A 89 -15.16 -7.95 14.32
C GLU A 89 -14.03 -8.55 13.46
N THR A 90 -13.23 -7.69 12.82
CA THR A 90 -12.11 -8.12 11.97
C THR A 90 -10.98 -8.67 12.84
N PRO A 91 -10.39 -9.84 12.51
CA PRO A 91 -9.30 -10.42 13.28
C PRO A 91 -8.11 -9.46 13.44
N GLY A 92 -7.71 -9.20 14.68
CA GLY A 92 -6.60 -8.29 15.01
C GLY A 92 -5.26 -8.68 14.35
N ARG A 93 -5.07 -9.97 14.03
CA ARG A 93 -3.89 -10.46 13.30
C ARG A 93 -3.70 -9.76 11.95
N PHE A 94 -4.79 -9.46 11.24
CA PHE A 94 -4.74 -8.78 9.96
C PHE A 94 -4.30 -7.34 10.08
N LEU A 95 -4.69 -6.66 11.18
CA LEU A 95 -4.25 -5.30 11.45
C LEU A 95 -2.76 -5.27 11.78
N ILE A 96 -2.29 -6.21 12.60
CA ILE A 96 -0.88 -6.33 12.96
C ILE A 96 -0.05 -6.63 11.70
N ALA A 97 -0.48 -7.58 10.87
CA ALA A 97 0.19 -7.90 9.62
C ALA A 97 0.21 -6.70 8.65
N SER A 98 -0.95 -6.06 8.45
CA SER A 98 -1.13 -4.91 7.55
C SER A 98 -0.28 -3.72 7.96
N PHE A 99 -0.44 -3.21 9.18
CA PHE A 99 0.32 -2.03 9.63
C PHE A 99 1.80 -2.35 9.87
N GLY A 100 2.14 -3.58 10.27
CA GLY A 100 3.53 -4.04 10.34
C GLY A 100 4.21 -4.01 8.98
N ALA A 101 3.58 -4.60 7.96
CA ALA A 101 4.08 -4.61 6.58
C ALA A 101 4.15 -3.19 5.99
N ILE A 102 3.11 -2.38 6.18
CA ILE A 102 3.07 -0.98 5.73
C ILE A 102 4.24 -0.19 6.32
N LEU A 103 4.48 -0.27 7.64
CA LEU A 103 5.55 0.47 8.29
C LEU A 103 6.93 0.00 7.81
N LEU A 104 7.15 -1.30 7.67
CA LEU A 104 8.41 -1.85 7.15
C LEU A 104 8.65 -1.37 5.71
N SER A 105 7.66 -1.54 4.86
CA SER A 105 7.67 -1.12 3.45
C SER A 105 7.88 0.39 3.31
N GLU A 106 7.24 1.20 4.16
CA GLU A 106 7.33 2.66 4.12
C GLU A 106 8.74 3.18 4.37
N THR A 107 9.50 2.56 5.27
CA THR A 107 10.88 2.99 5.54
C THR A 107 11.76 2.86 4.30
N VAL A 108 11.60 1.77 3.55
CA VAL A 108 12.33 1.50 2.31
C VAL A 108 11.84 2.41 1.19
N ASP A 109 10.52 2.55 1.07
CA ASP A 109 9.88 3.40 0.07
C ASP A 109 10.34 4.86 0.19
N THR A 110 10.24 5.41 1.41
CA THR A 110 10.68 6.77 1.73
C THR A 110 12.15 6.99 1.36
N GLU A 111 13.04 6.04 1.68
CA GLU A 111 14.47 6.18 1.41
C GLU A 111 14.76 6.18 -0.10
N ILE A 112 14.19 5.23 -0.85
CA ILE A 112 14.39 5.15 -2.30
C ILE A 112 13.76 6.35 -3.01
N TYR A 113 12.54 6.70 -2.63
CA TYR A 113 11.81 7.82 -3.23
C TYR A 113 12.53 9.15 -3.01
N HIS A 114 13.10 9.38 -1.82
CA HIS A 114 13.90 10.57 -1.54
C HIS A 114 15.20 10.63 -2.33
N ARG A 115 15.88 9.49 -2.54
CA ARG A 115 17.08 9.41 -3.40
C ARG A 115 16.76 9.68 -4.86
N MET A 116 15.56 9.31 -5.32
CA MET A 116 15.13 9.47 -6.71
C MET A 116 14.41 10.80 -7.00
N ARG A 117 14.43 11.79 -6.10
CA ARG A 117 13.69 13.07 -6.24
C ARG A 117 13.98 13.86 -7.52
N SER A 118 15.18 13.73 -8.09
CA SER A 118 15.58 14.39 -9.34
C SER A 118 15.10 13.68 -10.61
N ARG A 119 14.50 12.48 -10.48
CA ARG A 119 14.01 11.68 -11.62
C ARG A 119 12.55 11.97 -11.92
N SER A 120 12.08 11.49 -13.07
CA SER A 120 10.68 11.59 -13.48
C SER A 120 9.74 10.89 -12.48
N TRP A 121 8.47 11.28 -12.48
CA TRP A 121 7.43 10.69 -11.63
C TRP A 121 7.39 9.16 -11.74
N LEU A 122 7.34 8.63 -12.97
CA LEU A 122 7.29 7.18 -13.19
C LEU A 122 8.54 6.48 -12.66
N MET A 123 9.73 7.03 -12.88
CA MET A 123 10.95 6.42 -12.38
C MET A 123 10.98 6.35 -10.86
N ARG A 124 10.46 7.38 -10.18
CA ARG A 124 10.35 7.40 -8.71
C ARG A 124 9.43 6.29 -8.21
N VAL A 125 8.22 6.23 -8.76
CA VAL A 125 7.19 5.25 -8.40
C VAL A 125 7.67 3.82 -8.67
N PHE A 126 8.20 3.54 -9.86
CA PHE A 126 8.65 2.18 -10.18
C PHE A 126 9.87 1.77 -9.35
N SER A 127 10.80 2.68 -9.07
CA SER A 127 11.99 2.36 -8.28
C SER A 127 11.66 2.10 -6.81
N SER A 128 10.78 2.90 -6.20
CA SER A 128 10.38 2.70 -4.80
C SER A 128 9.54 1.43 -4.66
N ASN A 129 8.55 1.24 -5.54
CA ASN A 129 7.67 0.07 -5.53
C ASN A 129 8.39 -1.24 -5.86
N ALA A 130 9.49 -1.22 -6.61
CA ALA A 130 10.27 -2.42 -6.92
C ALA A 130 10.75 -3.18 -5.67
N ILE A 131 10.98 -2.48 -4.56
CA ILE A 131 11.43 -3.08 -3.29
C ILE A 131 10.34 -3.02 -2.23
N SER A 132 9.58 -1.92 -2.16
CA SER A 132 8.57 -1.73 -1.13
C SER A 132 7.38 -2.69 -1.30
N VAL A 133 6.98 -3.04 -2.53
CA VAL A 133 5.88 -3.98 -2.81
C VAL A 133 6.24 -5.43 -2.42
N PRO A 134 7.39 -6.00 -2.83
CA PRO A 134 7.77 -7.34 -2.36
C PRO A 134 7.96 -7.44 -0.87
N LEU A 135 8.59 -6.43 -0.25
CA LEU A 135 8.78 -6.40 1.20
C LEU A 135 7.44 -6.42 1.94
N ASP A 136 6.48 -5.60 1.49
CA ASP A 136 5.13 -5.56 2.04
C ASP A 136 4.40 -6.90 1.88
N SER A 137 4.33 -7.45 0.66
CA SER A 137 3.61 -8.69 0.40
C SER A 137 4.18 -9.89 1.18
N ILE A 138 5.50 -9.99 1.28
CA ILE A 138 6.16 -11.06 2.05
C ILE A 138 5.90 -10.86 3.54
N ALA A 139 6.18 -9.67 4.08
CA ALA A 139 6.00 -9.40 5.50
C ALA A 139 4.55 -9.58 5.94
N PHE A 140 3.61 -9.07 5.14
CA PHE A 140 2.18 -9.24 5.37
C PHE A 140 1.78 -10.72 5.38
N THR A 141 2.13 -11.46 4.33
CA THR A 141 1.73 -12.88 4.19
C THR A 141 2.29 -13.71 5.34
N VAL A 142 3.55 -13.50 5.71
CA VAL A 142 4.18 -14.20 6.84
C VAL A 142 3.47 -13.88 8.15
N VAL A 143 3.23 -12.62 8.47
CA VAL A 143 2.60 -12.25 9.75
C VAL A 143 1.11 -12.63 9.79
N ALA A 144 0.42 -12.60 8.65
CA ALA A 144 -1.02 -12.87 8.58
C ALA A 144 -1.38 -14.37 8.57
N PHE A 145 -0.48 -15.23 8.06
CA PHE A 145 -0.81 -16.63 7.76
C PHE A 145 0.19 -17.67 8.29
N ALA A 146 1.39 -17.28 8.75
CA ALA A 146 2.32 -18.27 9.30
C ALA A 146 1.72 -18.95 10.54
N GLY A 147 1.66 -20.29 10.52
CA GLY A 147 1.09 -21.09 11.58
C GLY A 147 -0.44 -21.26 11.52
N GLU A 148 -1.11 -20.65 10.54
CA GLU A 148 -2.54 -20.86 10.30
C GLU A 148 -2.76 -22.18 9.52
N PRO A 149 -3.71 -23.04 9.95
CA PRO A 149 -4.04 -24.26 9.21
C PRO A 149 -4.41 -23.97 7.75
N GLY A 150 -3.82 -24.73 6.82
CA GLY A 150 -4.07 -24.58 5.37
C GLY A 150 -3.17 -23.56 4.66
N TYR A 151 -2.29 -22.86 5.38
CA TYR A 151 -1.32 -21.92 4.80
C TYR A 151 0.11 -22.45 4.95
N ASP A 152 0.44 -23.47 4.16
CA ASP A 152 1.82 -23.95 4.06
C ASP A 152 2.71 -22.99 3.25
N ALA A 153 4.01 -23.29 3.17
CA ALA A 153 4.96 -22.45 2.46
C ALA A 153 4.63 -22.29 0.96
N LEU A 154 4.02 -23.30 0.33
CA LEU A 154 3.64 -23.25 -1.07
C LEU A 154 2.44 -22.33 -1.29
N VAL A 155 1.40 -22.46 -0.46
CA VAL A 155 0.24 -21.59 -0.44
C VAL A 155 0.65 -20.14 -0.19
N MET A 156 1.50 -19.90 0.80
CA MET A 156 2.01 -18.54 1.08
C MET A 156 2.81 -17.98 -0.11
N ALA A 157 3.62 -18.80 -0.78
CA ALA A 157 4.33 -18.37 -1.99
C ALA A 157 3.36 -18.03 -3.13
N GLN A 158 2.28 -18.79 -3.31
CA GLN A 158 1.23 -18.48 -4.28
C GLN A 158 0.49 -17.17 -3.95
N ILE A 159 0.25 -16.89 -2.66
CA ILE A 159 -0.32 -15.61 -2.22
C ILE A 159 0.62 -14.47 -2.56
N VAL A 160 1.90 -14.58 -2.20
CA VAL A 160 2.90 -13.56 -2.53
C VAL A 160 3.01 -13.36 -4.05
N GLN A 161 3.00 -14.44 -4.84
CA GLN A 161 3.05 -14.36 -6.29
C GLN A 161 1.88 -13.56 -6.86
N ALA A 162 0.65 -13.90 -6.48
CA ALA A 162 -0.55 -13.18 -6.91
C ALA A 162 -0.51 -11.72 -6.44
N ASP A 163 -0.11 -11.49 -5.19
CA ASP A 163 0.00 -10.15 -4.62
C ASP A 163 0.95 -9.25 -5.39
N LEU A 164 2.14 -9.77 -5.73
CA LEU A 164 3.12 -9.04 -6.52
C LEU A 164 2.55 -8.65 -7.89
N LEU A 165 1.97 -9.61 -8.61
CA LEU A 165 1.41 -9.38 -9.95
C LEU A 165 0.35 -8.28 -9.93
N PHE A 166 -0.60 -8.36 -8.99
CA PHE A 166 -1.71 -7.42 -8.91
C PHE A 166 -1.30 -6.07 -8.33
N LYS A 167 -0.48 -6.02 -7.28
CA LYS A 167 0.00 -4.74 -6.72
C LYS A 167 0.85 -3.99 -7.74
N PHE A 168 1.75 -4.66 -8.46
CA PHE A 168 2.52 -4.00 -9.52
C PHE A 168 1.62 -3.55 -10.68
N GLY A 169 0.69 -4.39 -11.12
CA GLY A 169 -0.24 -4.05 -12.21
C GLY A 169 -1.09 -2.83 -11.87
N ILE A 170 -1.73 -2.84 -10.70
CA ILE A 170 -2.60 -1.75 -10.23
C ILE A 170 -1.79 -0.48 -10.00
N GLY A 171 -0.65 -0.57 -9.31
CA GLY A 171 0.22 0.58 -9.06
C GLY A 171 0.72 1.21 -10.37
N ALA A 172 1.10 0.40 -11.35
CA ALA A 172 1.50 0.87 -12.68
C ALA A 172 0.36 1.60 -13.40
N LEU A 173 -0.86 1.03 -13.40
CA LEU A 173 -2.03 1.64 -14.02
C LEU A 173 -2.36 3.00 -13.42
N VAL A 174 -2.38 3.11 -12.09
CA VAL A 174 -2.66 4.38 -11.40
C VAL A 174 -1.55 5.41 -11.70
N ALA A 175 -0.28 4.99 -11.67
CA ALA A 175 0.85 5.86 -11.93
C ALA A 175 0.89 6.39 -13.37
N LEU A 176 0.61 5.52 -14.34
CA LEU A 176 0.51 5.87 -15.77
C LEU A 176 -0.68 6.78 -16.04
N GLY A 177 -1.84 6.49 -15.45
CA GLY A 177 -3.04 7.33 -15.58
C GLY A 177 -2.81 8.74 -15.09
N LYS A 178 -2.17 8.91 -13.92
CA LYS A 178 -1.77 10.22 -13.41
C LYS A 178 -0.78 10.92 -14.36
N ASN A 179 0.23 10.21 -14.84
CA ASN A 179 1.23 10.79 -15.75
C ASN A 179 0.66 11.19 -17.11
N TRP A 180 -0.44 10.54 -17.54
CA TRP A 180 -1.19 10.96 -18.73
C TRP A 180 -2.01 12.21 -18.46
N TRP A 181 -2.74 12.26 -17.35
CA TRP A 181 -3.52 13.44 -16.95
C TRP A 181 -2.66 14.70 -16.78
N ASP A 182 -1.46 14.57 -16.21
CA ASP A 182 -0.54 15.70 -16.05
C ASP A 182 0.03 16.24 -17.39
N ARG A 183 -0.13 15.49 -18.50
CA ARG A 183 0.37 15.86 -19.85
C ARG A 183 -0.72 16.33 -20.81
N ALA A 184 -2.00 16.06 -20.51
CA ALA A 184 -3.16 16.47 -21.30
C ALA A 184 -3.57 17.91 -20.96
#